data_AF-A0AAE8MPI5-F1
#
_entry.id   AF-A0AAE8MPI5-F1
#
_cell.length_a   1.000
_cell.length_b   1.000
_cell.length_c   1.000
_cell.angle_alpha   90.00
_cell.angle_beta   90.00
_cell.angle_gamma   90.00
#
_symmetry.space_group_name_H-M   'P 1'
#
loop_
_entity.id
_entity.type
_entity.pdbx_description
1 polymer ?
#
loop_
_entity_poly.entity_id
_entity_poly.type
_entity_poly.pdbx_seq_one_letter_code
_entity_poly.pdbx_strand_id
1 'polypeptide(L)'
;MLIPHQTCAVLSPNPSNITAFKTLANNSIRRREITTIIYDDARLYRPSIDDHYHGEPAVVPEDTNDPDIGDETGVPSWYRRGYRTSSRFIKAYGHSEQQRFEVAQRFLNPLSPKESYETYRNLGAQQDQVIATGLDILALRQGLAKFPNLRRVILTPAVHGTPVKPLCYTPMINRLPRGLI
;
A
#
# COMPACT_ATOMS: atom_id res chain seq x y z
N MET A 1 -8.71 -14.58 -6.42
CA MET A 1 -10.13 -14.98 -6.48
C MET A 1 -10.83 -14.43 -5.24
N LEU A 2 -11.48 -13.26 -5.34
CA LEU A 2 -12.29 -12.72 -4.24
C LEU A 2 -13.65 -13.43 -4.29
N ILE A 3 -13.98 -14.15 -3.22
CA ILE A 3 -15.23 -14.91 -3.13
C ILE A 3 -16.39 -13.90 -3.02
N PRO A 4 -17.42 -13.98 -3.88
CA PRO A 4 -18.58 -13.10 -3.78
C PRO A 4 -19.28 -13.38 -2.44
N HIS A 5 -19.76 -12.34 -1.75
CA HIS A 5 -20.48 -12.38 -0.46
C HIS A 5 -19.66 -12.29 0.85
N GLN A 6 -18.34 -12.12 0.83
CA GLN A 6 -17.59 -11.80 2.07
C GLN A 6 -17.38 -10.28 2.21
N THR A 7 -18.15 -9.64 3.09
CA THR A 7 -17.86 -8.26 3.52
C THR A 7 -16.66 -8.29 4.47
N CYS A 8 -15.58 -7.62 4.07
CA CYS A 8 -14.33 -7.61 4.82
C CYS A 8 -14.07 -6.26 5.50
N ALA A 9 -13.43 -6.31 6.67
CA ALA A 9 -12.80 -5.16 7.30
C ALA A 9 -11.28 -5.29 7.15
N VAL A 10 -10.65 -4.30 6.54
CA VAL A 10 -9.19 -4.30 6.34
C VAL A 10 -8.50 -3.51 7.44
N LEU A 11 -7.48 -4.10 8.03
CA LEU A 11 -6.60 -3.49 9.03
C LEU A 11 -5.18 -3.53 8.50
N SER A 12 -4.46 -2.42 8.61
CA SER A 12 -3.00 -2.38 8.44
C SER A 12 -2.42 -1.41 9.47
N PRO A 13 -1.11 -1.49 9.78
CA PRO A 13 -0.46 -0.58 10.70
C PRO A 13 -0.29 0.81 10.06
N ASN A 14 -1.40 1.51 9.83
CA ASN A 14 -1.46 2.90 9.41
C ASN A 14 -2.61 3.61 10.16
N PRO A 15 -2.42 4.83 10.68
CA PRO A 15 -3.45 5.54 11.44
C PRO A 15 -4.79 5.70 10.70
N SER A 16 -4.73 5.90 9.38
CA SER A 16 -5.91 6.04 8.53
C SER A 16 -6.72 4.74 8.46
N ASN A 17 -6.01 3.62 8.29
CA ASN A 17 -6.62 2.30 8.20
C ASN A 17 -7.20 1.88 9.56
N ILE A 18 -6.49 2.14 10.65
CA ILE A 18 -6.99 1.95 12.01
C ILE A 18 -8.27 2.76 12.24
N THR A 19 -8.28 4.03 11.85
CA THR A 19 -9.46 4.89 12.01
C THR A 19 -10.66 4.32 11.25
N ALA A 20 -10.48 3.95 9.98
CA ALA A 20 -11.55 3.36 9.19
C ALA A 20 -12.06 2.03 9.77
N PHE A 21 -11.13 1.17 10.21
CA PHE A 21 -11.47 -0.11 10.84
C PHE A 21 -12.29 0.08 12.13
N LYS A 22 -11.88 1.01 13.00
CA LYS A 22 -12.62 1.35 14.23
C LYS A 22 -13.99 1.97 13.92
N THR A 23 -14.08 2.81 12.90
CA THR A 23 -15.36 3.37 12.43
C THR A 23 -16.31 2.26 11.99
N LEU A 24 -15.83 1.25 11.27
CA LEU A 24 -16.64 0.07 10.92
C LEU A 24 -17.10 -0.68 12.17
N ALA A 25 -16.19 -0.93 13.12
CA ALA A 25 -16.50 -1.64 14.37
C ALA A 25 -17.52 -0.91 15.24
N ASN A 26 -17.56 0.42 15.19
CA ASN A 26 -18.49 1.25 15.97
C ASN A 26 -19.80 1.56 15.23
N ASN A 27 -19.91 1.23 13.94
CA ASN A 27 -21.15 1.43 13.19
C ASN A 27 -22.14 0.29 13.45
N SER A 28 -23.33 0.60 13.97
CA SER A 28 -24.33 -0.37 14.41
C SER A 28 -24.86 -1.31 13.32
N ILE A 29 -24.85 -0.85 12.07
CA ILE A 29 -25.31 -1.58 10.89
C ILE A 29 -24.13 -2.32 10.25
N ARG A 30 -23.10 -1.59 9.83
CA ARG A 30 -21.97 -2.13 9.06
C ARG A 30 -21.19 -3.20 9.82
N ARG A 31 -21.06 -3.09 11.15
CA ARG A 31 -20.34 -4.10 11.96
C ARG A 31 -20.96 -5.50 11.84
N ARG A 32 -22.27 -5.58 11.58
CA ARG A 32 -23.00 -6.85 11.43
C ARG A 32 -22.77 -7.48 10.06
N GLU A 33 -22.36 -6.71 9.07
CA GLU A 33 -22.07 -7.23 7.73
C GLU A 33 -20.69 -7.86 7.66
N ILE A 34 -19.75 -7.42 8.51
CA ILE A 34 -18.37 -7.91 8.50
C ILE A 34 -18.30 -9.38 8.90
N THR A 35 -17.81 -10.20 7.97
CA THR A 35 -17.60 -11.65 8.19
C THR A 35 -16.13 -12.04 8.18
N THR A 36 -15.25 -11.18 7.67
CA THR A 36 -13.81 -11.42 7.58
C THR A 36 -13.01 -10.20 7.98
N ILE A 37 -11.99 -10.38 8.81
CA ILE A 37 -10.93 -9.38 8.98
C ILE A 37 -9.78 -9.77 8.07
N ILE A 38 -9.28 -8.81 7.29
CA ILE A 38 -8.02 -8.94 6.56
C ILE A 38 -7.01 -8.05 7.28
N TYR A 39 -6.04 -8.67 7.94
CA TYR A 39 -4.94 -7.98 8.59
C TYR A 39 -3.72 -8.01 7.66
N ASP A 40 -3.39 -6.84 7.12
CA ASP A 40 -2.18 -6.58 6.35
C ASP A 40 -1.05 -6.22 7.30
N ASP A 41 -0.12 -7.16 7.51
CA ASP A 41 1.05 -6.97 8.36
C ASP A 41 2.30 -6.54 7.56
N ALA A 42 2.14 -6.24 6.27
CA ALA A 42 3.26 -5.82 5.46
C ALA A 42 3.86 -4.50 5.93
N ARG A 43 5.18 -4.45 5.85
CA ARG A 43 5.97 -3.26 6.15
C ARG A 43 6.42 -2.58 4.88
N LEU A 44 6.47 -1.26 4.92
CA LEU A 44 7.16 -0.50 3.90
C LEU A 44 8.64 -0.87 3.94
N TYR A 45 9.15 -1.37 2.81
CA TYR A 45 10.56 -1.73 2.64
C TYR A 45 11.50 -0.60 3.06
N ARG A 46 12.40 -0.89 3.99
CA ARG A 46 13.53 -0.02 4.28
C ARG A 46 14.75 -0.89 4.33
N PRO A 47 15.81 -0.55 3.57
CA PRO A 47 17.05 -1.28 3.73
C PRO A 47 17.52 -1.11 5.17
N SER A 48 17.68 -2.23 5.86
CA SER A 48 18.47 -2.29 7.07
C SER A 48 19.94 -2.07 6.71
N ILE A 49 20.77 -1.68 7.69
CA ILE A 49 22.22 -1.57 7.50
C ILE A 49 22.80 -2.92 7.02
N ASP A 50 22.15 -4.04 7.35
CA ASP A 50 22.54 -5.40 6.94
C ASP A 50 21.97 -5.85 5.57
N ASP A 51 21.10 -5.06 4.92
CA ASP A 51 20.46 -5.39 3.63
C ASP A 51 21.39 -5.18 2.41
N HIS A 52 22.68 -5.45 2.57
CA HIS A 52 23.64 -5.47 1.46
C HIS A 52 23.39 -6.63 0.45
N TYR A 53 22.34 -7.43 0.64
CA TYR A 53 22.09 -8.69 -0.07
C TYR A 53 20.74 -8.80 -0.79
N HIS A 54 20.08 -7.69 -1.13
CA HIS A 54 19.15 -7.71 -2.25
C HIS A 54 19.91 -7.35 -3.51
N GLY A 55 20.50 -8.38 -4.12
CA GLY A 55 21.30 -8.30 -5.34
C GLY A 55 20.67 -7.38 -6.38
N GLU A 56 21.53 -6.60 -7.03
CA GLU A 56 21.21 -5.84 -8.23
C GLU A 56 20.26 -6.65 -9.11
N PRO A 57 18.98 -6.23 -9.28
CA PRO A 57 18.16 -6.81 -10.34
C PRO A 57 18.93 -6.62 -11.63
N ALA A 58 19.05 -7.69 -12.43
CA ALA A 58 19.81 -7.71 -13.68
C ALA A 58 19.67 -6.37 -14.42
N VAL A 59 20.81 -5.78 -14.79
CA VAL A 59 20.91 -4.49 -15.52
C VAL A 59 19.90 -4.51 -16.66
N VAL A 60 18.74 -3.90 -16.42
CA VAL A 60 17.77 -3.66 -17.48
C VAL A 60 18.38 -2.52 -18.27
N PRO A 61 18.64 -2.67 -19.59
CA PRO A 61 19.25 -1.63 -20.39
C PRO A 61 18.55 -0.30 -20.12
N GLU A 62 19.32 0.76 -19.88
CA GLU A 62 18.77 2.12 -19.83
C GLU A 62 18.04 2.38 -21.15
N ASP A 63 16.72 2.36 -21.10
CA ASP A 63 15.91 2.87 -22.20
C ASP A 63 16.19 4.38 -22.23
N THR A 64 16.65 4.90 -23.36
CA THR A 64 16.91 6.33 -23.56
C THR A 64 15.65 7.20 -23.41
N ASN A 65 14.47 6.59 -23.24
CA ASN A 65 13.21 7.25 -22.89
C ASN A 65 12.84 7.15 -21.40
N ASP A 66 13.72 6.65 -20.54
CA ASP A 66 13.50 6.69 -19.09
C ASP A 66 13.40 8.18 -18.70
N PRO A 67 12.36 8.59 -17.96
CA PRO A 67 12.27 9.98 -17.53
C PRO A 67 13.55 10.31 -16.75
N ASP A 68 14.18 11.44 -17.08
CA ASP A 68 15.27 11.95 -16.24
C ASP A 68 14.64 12.36 -14.91
N ILE A 69 14.75 11.45 -13.94
CA ILE A 69 14.24 11.65 -12.58
C ILE A 69 15.27 12.32 -11.68
N GLY A 70 16.33 12.85 -12.28
CA GLY A 70 17.41 13.57 -11.61
C GLY A 70 18.24 12.68 -10.70
N ASP A 71 19.50 13.04 -10.53
CA ASP A 71 20.23 12.66 -9.32
C ASP A 71 19.75 13.57 -8.18
N GLU A 72 18.48 13.39 -7.77
CA GLU A 72 17.88 14.22 -6.73
C GLU A 72 18.55 13.93 -5.39
N THR A 73 19.41 14.84 -4.96
CA THR A 73 20.03 14.85 -3.63
C THR A 73 18.96 14.64 -2.56
N GLY A 74 19.12 13.62 -1.71
CA GLY A 74 18.17 13.30 -0.64
C GLY A 74 17.22 12.12 -0.90
N VAL A 75 17.25 11.52 -2.10
CA VAL A 75 16.49 10.29 -2.41
C VAL A 75 17.42 9.08 -2.59
N PRO A 76 17.32 8.04 -1.74
CA PRO A 76 18.15 6.84 -1.86
C PRO A 76 18.02 6.14 -3.21
N SER A 77 19.10 5.53 -3.68
CA SER A 77 19.17 4.80 -4.95
C SER A 77 18.14 3.66 -5.06
N TRP A 78 17.92 2.92 -3.97
CA TRP A 78 16.91 1.85 -3.92
C TRP A 78 15.49 2.40 -4.17
N TYR A 79 15.17 3.57 -3.64
CA TYR A 79 13.86 4.20 -3.84
C TYR A 79 13.71 4.69 -5.27
N ARG A 80 14.74 5.34 -5.83
CA ARG A 80 14.76 5.77 -7.23
C ARG A 80 14.60 4.58 -8.19
N ARG A 81 15.23 3.45 -7.90
CA ARG A 81 15.10 2.20 -8.68
C ARG A 81 13.68 1.63 -8.62
N GLY A 82 13.08 1.58 -7.43
CA GLY A 82 11.69 1.17 -7.27
C GLY A 82 10.73 2.10 -8.02
N TYR A 83 10.91 3.41 -7.87
CA TYR A 83 10.12 4.42 -8.57
C TYR A 83 10.22 4.30 -10.10
N ARG A 84 11.43 4.10 -10.67
CA ARG A 84 11.65 3.81 -12.11
C ARG A 84 10.84 2.60 -12.55
N THR A 85 10.98 1.50 -11.79
CA THR A 85 10.33 0.23 -12.09
C THR A 85 8.80 0.39 -12.10
N SER A 86 8.23 1.02 -11.06
CA SER A 86 6.79 1.31 -10.99
C SER A 86 6.33 2.18 -12.16
N SER A 87 7.07 3.23 -12.50
CA SER A 87 6.74 4.12 -13.63
C SER A 87 6.71 3.37 -14.96
N ARG A 88 7.70 2.51 -15.23
CA ARG A 88 7.72 1.64 -16.42
C ARG A 88 6.54 0.67 -16.44
N PHE A 89 6.22 0.05 -15.31
CA PHE A 89 5.07 -0.85 -15.18
C PHE A 89 3.75 -0.14 -15.48
N ILE A 90 3.56 1.07 -14.94
CA ILE A 90 2.37 1.90 -15.17
C ILE A 90 2.23 2.26 -16.65
N LYS A 91 3.33 2.70 -17.30
CA LYS A 91 3.34 3.00 -18.74
C LYS A 91 2.98 1.77 -19.57
N ALA A 92 3.61 0.63 -19.30
CA ALA A 92 3.37 -0.62 -20.02
C ALA A 92 1.94 -1.16 -19.83
N TYR A 93 1.32 -0.92 -18.68
CA TYR A 93 -0.07 -1.31 -18.40
C TYR A 93 -1.09 -0.60 -19.31
N GLY A 94 -0.74 0.51 -19.97
CA GLY A 94 -1.64 1.43 -20.67
C GLY A 94 -2.26 1.00 -22.01
N HIS A 95 -1.99 -0.20 -22.57
CA HIS A 95 -2.27 -0.45 -24.01
C HIS A 95 -3.57 -1.15 -24.48
N SER A 96 -4.53 -1.60 -23.65
CA SER A 96 -5.78 -2.27 -24.13
C SER A 96 -6.90 -2.46 -23.07
N GLU A 97 -7.86 -1.53 -22.99
CA GLU A 97 -9.19 -1.57 -22.29
C GLU A 97 -9.45 -0.52 -21.20
N GLN A 98 -10.72 -0.11 -21.06
CA GLN A 98 -11.27 0.98 -20.23
C GLN A 98 -10.78 1.06 -18.76
N GLN A 99 -10.49 -0.05 -18.08
CA GLN A 99 -9.88 -0.02 -16.73
C GLN A 99 -8.49 0.66 -16.72
N ARG A 100 -7.81 0.67 -17.88
CA ARG A 100 -6.51 1.33 -18.08
C ARG A 100 -6.61 2.84 -18.15
N PHE A 101 -7.77 3.41 -18.50
CA PHE A 101 -7.94 4.86 -18.53
C PHE A 101 -7.94 5.43 -17.11
N GLU A 102 -8.65 4.82 -16.17
CA GLU A 102 -8.63 5.28 -14.77
C GLU A 102 -7.26 5.13 -14.12
N VAL A 103 -6.57 4.00 -14.35
CA VAL A 103 -5.22 3.77 -13.81
C VAL A 103 -4.23 4.74 -14.46
N ALA A 104 -4.18 4.83 -15.79
CA ALA A 104 -3.29 5.78 -16.48
C ALA A 104 -3.61 7.23 -16.10
N GLN A 105 -4.89 7.62 -15.96
CA GLN A 105 -5.29 8.94 -15.48
C GLN A 105 -4.80 9.23 -14.07
N ARG A 106 -4.81 8.24 -13.17
CA ARG A 106 -4.28 8.38 -11.81
C ARG A 106 -2.76 8.63 -11.79
N PHE A 107 -2.05 8.32 -12.88
CA PHE A 107 -0.60 8.51 -13.01
C PHE A 107 -0.18 9.56 -14.06
N LEU A 108 -1.13 10.36 -14.61
CA LEU A 108 -0.80 11.42 -15.58
C LEU A 108 0.11 12.51 -14.99
N ASN A 109 0.03 12.75 -13.68
CA ASN A 109 0.84 13.72 -12.95
C ASN A 109 1.42 13.06 -11.68
N PRO A 110 2.51 12.27 -11.79
CA PRO A 110 3.15 11.67 -10.62
C PRO A 110 3.91 12.74 -9.82
N LEU A 111 4.06 12.52 -8.51
CA LEU A 111 4.94 13.36 -7.68
C LEU A 111 6.39 13.23 -8.16
N SER A 112 7.23 14.25 -7.92
CA SER A 112 8.68 14.09 -8.08
C SER A 112 9.21 12.95 -7.19
N PRO A 113 10.35 12.32 -7.51
CA PRO A 113 10.95 11.29 -6.67
C PRO A 113 11.14 11.74 -5.23
N LYS A 114 11.57 13.00 -5.02
CA LYS A 114 11.71 13.60 -3.70
C LYS A 114 10.39 13.69 -2.94
N GLU A 115 9.34 14.29 -3.53
CA GLU A 115 8.04 14.40 -2.86
C GLU A 115 7.41 13.01 -2.59
N SER A 116 7.60 12.08 -3.53
CA SER A 116 7.20 10.67 -3.39
C SER A 116 7.94 10.03 -2.21
N TYR A 117 9.26 10.21 -2.13
CA TYR A 117 10.08 9.64 -1.06
C TYR A 117 9.78 10.27 0.31
N GLU A 118 9.54 11.58 0.39
CA GLU A 118 9.11 12.25 1.61
C GLU A 118 7.80 11.66 2.11
N THR A 119 6.84 11.41 1.21
CA THR A 119 5.59 10.76 1.59
C THR A 119 5.80 9.31 2.03
N TYR A 120 6.63 8.55 1.31
CA TYR A 120 6.98 7.18 1.68
C TYR A 120 7.56 7.10 3.09
N ARG A 121 8.49 8.00 3.42
CA ARG A 121 9.07 8.11 4.75
C ARG A 121 8.03 8.42 5.81
N ASN A 122 7.13 9.36 5.54
CA ASN A 122 6.07 9.73 6.47
C ASN A 122 5.11 8.57 6.74
N LEU A 123 4.67 7.86 5.70
CA LEU A 123 3.85 6.65 5.83
C LEU A 123 4.57 5.58 6.64
N GLY A 124 5.87 5.45 6.39
CA GLY A 124 6.73 4.60 7.16
C GLY A 124 6.75 4.96 8.66
N ALA A 125 7.08 6.21 8.99
CA ALA A 125 7.15 6.64 10.37
C ALA A 125 5.81 6.44 11.11
N GLN A 126 4.69 6.68 10.42
CA GLN A 126 3.35 6.37 10.94
C GLN A 126 3.16 4.88 11.23
N GLN A 127 3.65 4.00 10.33
CA GLN A 127 3.59 2.56 10.53
C GLN A 127 4.41 2.12 11.75
N ASP A 128 5.63 2.64 11.90
CA ASP A 128 6.47 2.33 13.06
C ASP A 128 5.83 2.79 14.36
N GLN A 129 5.28 4.01 14.38
CA GLN A 129 4.60 4.54 15.56
C GLN A 129 3.39 3.69 15.94
N VAL A 130 2.57 3.28 14.97
CA VAL A 130 1.41 2.43 15.21
C VAL A 130 1.80 1.08 15.81
N ILE A 131 2.85 0.45 15.26
CA ILE A 131 3.34 -0.84 15.75
C ILE A 131 3.96 -0.69 17.14
N ALA A 132 4.82 0.31 17.34
CA ALA A 132 5.50 0.56 18.62
C ALA A 132 4.51 0.86 19.76
N THR A 133 3.38 1.49 19.44
CA THR A 133 2.31 1.77 20.41
C THR A 133 1.27 0.66 20.50
N GLY A 134 1.37 -0.40 19.68
CA GLY A 134 0.42 -1.51 19.62
C GLY A 134 -0.99 -1.12 19.20
N LEU A 135 -1.15 0.02 18.51
CA LEU A 135 -2.46 0.56 18.13
C LEU A 135 -3.20 -0.35 17.12
N ASP A 136 -2.45 -1.03 16.26
CA ASP A 136 -2.98 -2.04 15.34
C ASP A 136 -3.52 -3.26 16.09
N ILE A 137 -2.79 -3.78 17.08
CA ILE A 137 -3.23 -4.88 17.93
C ILE A 137 -4.46 -4.49 18.75
N LEU A 138 -4.50 -3.27 19.29
CA LEU A 138 -5.68 -2.75 19.98
C LEU A 138 -6.89 -2.65 19.04
N ALA A 139 -6.69 -2.18 17.81
CA ALA A 139 -7.74 -2.13 16.81
C ALA A 139 -8.23 -3.55 16.45
N LEU A 140 -7.33 -4.50 16.25
CA LEU A 140 -7.67 -5.90 15.98
C LEU A 140 -8.53 -6.49 17.11
N ARG A 141 -8.11 -6.31 18.37
CA ARG A 141 -8.89 -6.74 19.55
C ARG A 141 -10.29 -6.14 19.57
N GLN A 142 -10.42 -4.86 19.24
CA GLN A 142 -11.73 -4.20 19.14
C GLN A 142 -12.60 -4.81 18.03
N GLY A 143 -12.03 -5.09 16.85
CA GLY A 143 -12.75 -5.74 15.76
C GLY A 143 -13.24 -7.13 16.13
N LEU A 144 -12.37 -7.96 16.72
CA LEU A 144 -12.70 -9.29 17.20
C LEU A 144 -13.89 -9.28 18.19
N ALA A 145 -13.95 -8.28 19.08
CA ALA A 145 -15.04 -8.14 20.04
C ALA A 145 -16.33 -7.52 19.45
N LYS A 146 -16.23 -6.69 18.41
CA LYS A 146 -17.34 -5.85 17.94
C LYS A 146 -18.00 -6.31 16.63
N PHE A 147 -17.40 -7.22 15.89
CA PHE A 147 -17.99 -7.80 14.68
C PHE A 147 -18.78 -9.08 15.02
N PRO A 148 -20.11 -9.02 15.22
CA PRO A 148 -20.88 -10.15 15.73
C PRO A 148 -20.97 -11.34 14.77
N ASN A 149 -20.78 -11.10 13.46
CA ASN A 149 -20.85 -12.12 12.42
C ASN A 149 -19.47 -12.50 11.88
N LEU A 150 -18.40 -12.15 12.60
CA LEU A 150 -17.03 -12.48 12.21
C LEU A 150 -16.84 -14.00 12.19
N ARG A 151 -16.34 -14.53 11.07
CA ARG A 151 -16.10 -15.97 10.86
C ARG A 151 -14.63 -16.28 10.61
N ARG A 152 -13.84 -15.30 10.17
CA ARG A 152 -12.47 -15.53 9.71
C ARG A 152 -11.59 -14.31 9.93
N VAL A 153 -10.33 -14.57 10.26
CA VAL A 153 -9.24 -13.59 10.17
C VAL A 153 -8.23 -14.12 9.15
N ILE A 154 -7.82 -13.26 8.22
CA ILE A 154 -6.78 -13.54 7.23
C ILE A 154 -5.62 -12.62 7.56
N LEU A 155 -4.47 -13.21 7.92
CA LEU A 155 -3.20 -12.50 8.01
C LEU A 155 -2.50 -12.63 6.66
N THR A 156 -2.12 -11.52 6.04
CA THR A 156 -1.45 -11.55 4.74
C THR A 156 -0.59 -10.32 4.49
N PRO A 157 0.65 -10.47 4.02
CA PRO A 157 1.50 -9.35 3.66
C PRO A 157 1.22 -8.84 2.23
N ALA A 158 0.06 -9.12 1.64
CA ALA A 158 -0.18 -8.92 0.20
C ALA A 158 -1.48 -8.15 -0.15
N VAL A 159 -2.15 -7.52 0.82
CA VAL A 159 -3.44 -6.84 0.56
C VAL A 159 -3.32 -5.72 -0.47
N HIS A 160 -2.15 -5.10 -0.54
CA HIS A 160 -1.84 -3.97 -1.42
C HIS A 160 -1.62 -4.38 -2.89
N GLY A 161 -1.49 -5.66 -3.22
CA GLY A 161 -1.37 -6.12 -4.61
C GLY A 161 -0.23 -5.41 -5.35
N THR A 162 -0.54 -4.81 -6.50
CA THR A 162 0.36 -3.86 -7.18
C THR A 162 -0.27 -2.47 -7.15
N PRO A 163 0.49 -1.36 -7.23
CA PRO A 163 -0.07 0.00 -7.28
C PRO A 163 -1.13 0.21 -8.37
N VAL A 164 -1.03 -0.54 -9.48
CA VAL A 164 -1.98 -0.52 -10.60
C VAL A 164 -3.18 -1.46 -10.43
N LYS A 165 -3.10 -2.42 -9.49
CA LYS A 165 -4.16 -3.40 -9.20
C LYS A 165 -4.07 -3.85 -7.73
N PRO A 166 -4.54 -3.03 -6.77
CA PRO A 166 -4.57 -3.46 -5.38
C PRO A 166 -5.59 -4.57 -5.18
N LEU A 167 -5.29 -5.54 -4.30
CA LEU A 167 -6.23 -6.61 -3.99
C LEU A 167 -7.40 -6.12 -3.12
N CYS A 168 -7.19 -5.06 -2.33
CA CYS A 168 -8.24 -4.31 -1.64
C CYS A 168 -7.90 -2.81 -1.61
N TYR A 169 -8.89 -1.95 -1.89
CA TYR A 169 -8.74 -0.50 -1.75
C TYR A 169 -8.89 -0.10 -0.29
N THR A 170 -7.78 0.08 0.42
CA THR A 170 -7.76 0.63 1.78
C THR A 170 -7.67 2.16 1.76
N PRO A 171 -8.11 2.86 2.83
CA PRO A 171 -7.89 4.31 2.95
C PRO A 171 -6.43 4.73 2.77
N MET A 172 -5.47 3.96 3.26
CA MET A 172 -4.05 4.19 3.01
C MET A 172 -3.72 4.07 1.53
N ILE A 173 -4.14 2.99 0.85
CA ILE A 173 -3.92 2.79 -0.60
C ILE A 173 -4.54 3.94 -1.41
N ASN A 174 -5.71 4.43 -1.01
CA ASN A 174 -6.36 5.59 -1.63
C ASN A 174 -5.65 6.93 -1.34
N ARG A 175 -4.77 6.97 -0.33
CA ARG A 175 -3.98 8.15 0.09
C ARG A 175 -2.52 8.05 -0.32
N LEU A 176 -2.05 6.91 -0.83
CA LEU A 176 -0.71 6.79 -1.38
C LEU A 176 -0.59 7.79 -2.53
N PRO A 177 0.50 8.57 -2.57
CA PRO A 177 0.75 9.43 -3.70
C PRO A 177 0.81 8.67 -5.01
N ARG A 178 0.46 9.38 -6.05
CA ARG A 178 0.60 8.93 -7.43
C ARG A 178 2.07 8.62 -7.69
N GLY A 179 2.37 7.37 -8.00
CA GLY A 179 3.73 6.89 -8.27
C GLY A 179 4.48 6.33 -7.06
N LEU A 180 3.80 6.03 -5.94
CA LEU A 180 4.43 5.25 -4.86
C LEU A 180 4.55 3.77 -5.25
N ILE A 181 5.62 3.13 -4.78
CA ILE A 181 5.96 1.71 -4.97
C ILE A 181 4.95 0.81 -4.26
#